data_AF-A0A7L2X1P4-F1
#
_entry.id   AF-A0A7L2X1P4-F1
#
_cell.length_a   1.000
_cell.length_b   1.000
_cell.length_c   1.000
_cell.angle_alpha   90.00
_cell.angle_beta   90.00
_cell.angle_gamma   90.00
#
_symmetry.space_group_name_H-M   'P 1'
#
loop_
_entity.id
_entity.type
_entity.pdbx_description
1 polymer ?
#
loop_
_entity_poly.entity_id
_entity_poly.type
_entity_poly.pdbx_seq_one_letter_code
_entity_poly.pdbx_strand_id
1 'polypeptide(L)'
;FACGLCGKAFADRGGLSRHRRRHEGGGRPHQCPLCGKGFGAAWGLRLHQRTHSGERPFACGDCGKAFRQAPHLRAHRCLHA
;
A
#
# COMPACT_ATOMS: atom_id res chain seq x y z
N PHE A 1 11.61 25.56 -9.88
CA PHE A 1 11.36 24.41 -10.78
C PHE A 1 9.99 23.82 -10.51
N ALA A 2 9.07 23.77 -11.48
CA ALA A 2 7.68 23.34 -11.26
C ALA A 2 7.34 22.00 -11.92
N CYS A 3 6.44 21.23 -11.32
CA CYS A 3 5.97 19.95 -11.83
C CYS A 3 4.80 20.12 -12.81
N GLY A 4 4.99 19.74 -14.08
CA GLY A 4 3.93 19.81 -15.10
C GLY A 4 2.74 18.86 -14.89
N LEU A 5 2.85 17.89 -13.97
CA LEU A 5 1.78 16.91 -13.69
C LEU A 5 0.86 17.33 -12.53
N CYS A 6 1.35 18.14 -11.59
CA CYS A 6 0.56 18.54 -10.41
C CYS A 6 0.79 19.98 -9.94
N GLY A 7 1.52 20.79 -10.69
CA GLY A 7 1.75 22.22 -10.41
C GLY A 7 2.67 22.55 -9.23
N LYS A 8 3.22 21.57 -8.51
CA LYS A 8 4.08 21.84 -7.33
C LYS A 8 5.41 22.47 -7.73
N ALA A 9 5.80 23.55 -7.05
CA ALA A 9 7.07 24.24 -7.22
C ALA A 9 8.11 23.78 -6.19
N PHE A 10 9.36 23.68 -6.64
CA PHE A 10 10.54 23.25 -5.88
C PHE A 10 11.67 24.27 -6.05
N ALA A 11 12.47 24.44 -5.00
CA ALA A 11 13.60 25.37 -4.96
C ALA A 11 14.71 25.01 -5.96
N ASP A 12 14.96 23.72 -6.18
CA ASP A 12 16.02 23.22 -7.04
C ASP A 12 15.55 22.14 -8.04
N ARG A 13 16.36 21.90 -9.08
CA ARG A 13 16.06 20.91 -10.13
C ARG A 13 16.08 19.48 -9.58
N GLY A 14 16.92 19.19 -8.58
CA GLY A 14 17.01 17.88 -7.92
C GLY A 14 15.74 17.56 -7.12
N GLY A 15 15.20 18.54 -6.39
CA GLY A 15 13.90 18.48 -5.72
C GLY A 15 12.77 18.15 -6.69
N LEU A 16 12.70 18.85 -7.82
CA LEU A 16 11.73 18.57 -8.89
C LEU A 16 11.93 17.17 -9.49
N SER A 17 13.16 16.75 -9.77
CA SER A 17 13.44 15.45 -10.40
C SER A 17 13.06 14.27 -9.48
N ARG A 18 13.39 14.35 -8.20
CA ARG A 18 12.97 13.37 -7.18
C ARG A 18 11.45 13.37 -6.98
N HIS A 19 10.81 14.53 -7.04
CA HIS A 19 9.36 14.63 -6.99
C HIS A 19 8.70 14.03 -8.22
N ARG A 20 9.24 14.25 -9.42
CA ARG A 20 8.70 13.72 -10.67
C ARG A 20 8.72 12.20 -10.70
N ARG A 21 9.75 11.57 -10.13
CA ARG A 21 9.76 10.12 -9.90
C ARG A 21 8.55 9.63 -9.10
N ARG A 22 7.95 10.43 -8.23
CA ARG A 22 6.75 10.03 -7.50
C ARG A 22 5.49 10.01 -8.38
N HIS A 23 5.44 10.83 -9.43
CA HIS A 23 4.35 10.82 -10.40
C HIS A 23 4.44 9.66 -11.38
N GLU A 24 5.64 9.35 -11.86
CA GLU A 24 5.92 8.20 -12.73
C GLU A 24 5.92 6.87 -11.95
N GLY A 25 5.40 6.85 -10.71
CA GLY A 25 5.30 5.62 -9.92
C GLY A 25 6.65 5.02 -9.52
N GLY A 26 7.68 5.86 -9.40
CA GLY A 26 9.04 5.62 -8.89
C GLY A 26 9.36 4.18 -8.56
N GLY A 27 9.68 3.39 -9.60
CA GLY A 27 10.26 2.06 -9.47
C GLY A 27 9.40 1.05 -8.72
N ARG A 28 8.08 1.21 -8.70
CA ARG A 28 7.17 0.22 -8.12
C ARG A 28 6.62 -0.67 -9.25
N PRO A 29 7.25 -1.82 -9.53
CA PRO A 29 6.86 -2.68 -10.66
C PRO A 29 5.45 -3.26 -10.51
N HIS A 30 4.85 -3.19 -9.31
CA HIS A 30 3.56 -3.80 -9.03
C HIS A 30 2.51 -2.73 -8.75
N GLN A 31 1.68 -2.41 -9.74
CA GLN A 31 0.57 -1.48 -9.59
C GLN A 31 -0.77 -2.20 -9.42
N CYS A 32 -1.65 -1.61 -8.60
CA CYS A 32 -3.01 -2.10 -8.43
C CYS A 32 -3.87 -1.70 -9.62
N PRO A 33 -4.49 -2.66 -10.34
CA PRO A 33 -5.30 -2.33 -11.51
C PRO A 33 -6.61 -1.61 -11.15
N LEU A 34 -7.07 -1.72 -9.89
CA LEU A 34 -8.34 -1.12 -9.45
C LEU A 34 -8.21 0.35 -9.03
N CYS A 35 -7.05 0.76 -8.51
CA CYS A 35 -6.87 2.11 -7.98
C CYS A 35 -5.55 2.79 -8.39
N GLY A 36 -4.73 2.14 -9.22
CA GLY A 36 -3.44 2.67 -9.68
C GLY A 36 -2.35 2.74 -8.62
N LYS A 37 -2.59 2.26 -7.39
CA LYS A 37 -1.61 2.35 -6.30
C LYS A 37 -0.41 1.44 -6.56
N GLY A 38 0.79 2.00 -6.57
CA GLY A 38 2.04 1.26 -6.78
C GLY A 38 2.61 0.65 -5.49
N PHE A 39 3.22 -0.53 -5.61
CA PHE A 39 3.92 -1.27 -4.56
C PHE A 39 5.32 -1.69 -5.02
N GLY A 40 6.29 -1.61 -4.11
CA GLY A 40 7.68 -2.00 -4.41
C GLY A 40 7.89 -3.52 -4.55
N ALA A 41 6.92 -4.33 -4.10
CA ALA A 41 6.99 -5.78 -4.15
C ALA A 41 5.61 -6.39 -4.42
N ALA A 42 5.60 -7.55 -5.09
CA ALA A 42 4.38 -8.27 -5.49
C ALA A 42 3.51 -8.66 -4.29
N TRP A 43 4.14 -9.08 -3.17
CA TRP A 43 3.42 -9.46 -1.96
C TRP A 43 2.61 -8.28 -1.38
N GLY A 44 3.16 -7.06 -1.47
CA GLY A 44 2.49 -5.84 -1.02
C GLY A 44 1.27 -5.50 -1.86
N LEU A 45 1.38 -5.68 -3.18
CA LEU A 45 0.24 -5.55 -4.09
C LEU A 45 -0.83 -6.61 -3.81
N ARG A 46 -0.46 -7.89 -3.70
CA ARG A 46 -1.41 -8.98 -3.42
C ARG A 46 -2.15 -8.78 -2.10
N LEU A 47 -1.43 -8.36 -1.06
CA LEU A 47 -2.04 -8.03 0.22
C LEU A 47 -2.99 -6.83 0.10
N HIS A 48 -2.61 -5.81 -0.64
CA HIS A 48 -3.48 -4.67 -0.90
C HIS A 48 -4.73 -5.06 -1.68
N GLN A 49 -4.67 -5.98 -2.63
CA GLN A 49 -5.86 -6.45 -3.36
C GLN A 49 -6.94 -7.03 -2.42
N ARG A 50 -6.55 -7.61 -1.27
CA ARG A 50 -7.51 -8.05 -0.24
C ARG A 50 -8.33 -6.91 0.36
N THR A 51 -7.89 -5.66 0.25
CA THR A 51 -8.70 -4.51 0.68
C THR A 51 -9.83 -4.20 -0.28
N HIS A 52 -9.72 -4.60 -1.54
CA HIS A 52 -10.78 -4.47 -2.54
C HIS A 52 -11.75 -5.64 -2.50
N SER A 53 -11.24 -6.88 -2.39
CA SER A 53 -12.10 -8.07 -2.33
C SER A 53 -12.75 -8.29 -0.97
N GLY A 54 -12.24 -7.66 0.09
CA GLY A 54 -12.67 -7.92 1.46
C GLY A 54 -12.21 -9.26 2.03
N GLU A 55 -11.35 -9.99 1.31
CA GLU A 55 -10.82 -11.30 1.74
C GLU A 55 -10.07 -11.17 3.08
N ARG A 56 -10.48 -11.95 4.07
CA ARG A 56 -9.87 -12.00 5.40
C ARG A 56 -9.57 -13.46 5.76
N PRO A 57 -8.47 -14.04 5.25
CA PRO A 57 -8.20 -15.47 5.39
C PRO A 57 -7.80 -15.87 6.82
N PHE A 58 -7.47 -14.92 7.69
CA PHE A 58 -6.99 -15.21 9.05
C PHE A 58 -8.10 -15.01 10.08
N ALA A 59 -8.84 -16.07 10.40
CA ALA A 59 -9.88 -16.05 11.42
C ALA A 59 -9.34 -16.35 12.83
N CYS A 60 -9.87 -15.64 13.83
CA CYS A 60 -9.72 -15.98 15.24
C CYS A 60 -10.67 -17.12 15.59
N GLY A 61 -10.14 -18.19 16.19
CA GLY A 61 -10.95 -19.34 16.61
C GLY A 61 -11.87 -19.03 17.77
N ASP A 62 -11.47 -18.11 18.66
CA ASP A 62 -12.20 -17.80 19.89
C ASP A 62 -13.44 -16.92 19.66
N CYS A 63 -13.35 -15.96 18.73
CA CYS A 63 -14.44 -14.99 18.51
C CYS A 63 -14.88 -14.84 17.04
N GLY A 64 -14.30 -15.62 16.12
CA GLY A 64 -14.64 -15.59 14.69
C GLY A 64 -14.16 -14.33 13.93
N LYS A 65 -13.55 -13.34 14.60
CA LYS A 65 -13.04 -12.14 13.92
C LYS A 65 -11.94 -12.52 12.93
N ALA A 66 -12.13 -12.12 11.67
CA ALA A 66 -11.18 -12.39 10.59
C ALA A 66 -10.23 -11.20 10.32
N PHE A 67 -9.05 -11.45 9.76
CA PHE A 67 -8.05 -10.42 9.46
C PHE A 67 -7.44 -10.66 8.07
N ARG A 68 -6.96 -9.58 7.44
CA ARG A 68 -6.27 -9.66 6.13
C ARG A 68 -4.82 -10.14 6.23
N GLN A 69 -4.24 -10.08 7.44
CA GLN A 69 -2.83 -10.36 7.73
C GLN A 69 -2.66 -11.16 9.02
N ALA A 70 -1.72 -12.11 9.04
CA ALA A 70 -1.41 -12.94 10.20
C ALA A 70 -0.89 -12.13 11.42
N PRO A 71 0.01 -11.14 11.28
CA PRO A 71 0.43 -10.31 12.42
C PRO A 71 -0.73 -9.62 13.14
N HIS A 72 -1.76 -9.20 12.41
CA HIS A 72 -2.95 -8.58 13.01
C HIS A 72 -3.78 -9.59 13.79
N LEU A 73 -3.94 -10.81 13.29
CA LEU A 73 -4.58 -11.90 14.04
C LEU A 73 -3.77 -12.23 15.32
N ARG A 74 -2.44 -12.31 15.22
CA ARG A 74 -1.58 -12.58 16.38
C ARG A 74 -1.72 -11.52 17.45
N ALA A 75 -1.65 -10.24 17.08
CA ALA A 75 -1.86 -9.13 18.00
C ALA A 75 -3.28 -9.15 18.61
N HIS A 76 -4.29 -9.47 17.80
CA HIS A 76 -5.66 -9.62 18.29
C HIS A 76 -5.81 -10.76 19.31
N ARG A 77 -5.15 -11.90 19.11
CA ARG A 77 -5.20 -13.02 20.05
C ARG A 77 -4.66 -12.67 21.43
N CYS A 78 -3.73 -11.74 21.53
CA CYS A 78 -3.25 -11.24 22.82
C CYS A 78 -4.34 -10.51 23.63
N LEU A 79 -5.46 -10.12 23.02
CA LEU A 79 -6.60 -9.54 23.72
C LEU A 79 -7.52 -10.59 24.36
N HIS A 80 -7.35 -11.87 23.99
CA HIS A 80 -8.11 -12.99 24.58
C HIS A 80 -7.31 -13.74 25.66
N ALA A 81 -6.06 -13.33 25.90
CA ALA A 81 -5.25 -13.84 27.00
C ALA A 81 -5.82 -13.31 28.33
#